data_AF-A0A3M1LHI9-F1
#
_entry.id   AF-A0A3M1LHI9-F1
#
_cell.length_a   1.000
_cell.length_b   1.000
_cell.length_c   1.000
_cell.angle_alpha   90.00
_cell.angle_beta   90.00
_cell.angle_gamma   90.00
#
_symmetry.space_group_name_H-M   'P 1'
#
loop_
_entity.id
_entity.type
_entity.pdbx_description
1 polymer ?
#
loop_
_entity_poly.entity_id
_entity_poly.type
_entity_poly.pdbx_seq_one_letter_code
_entity_poly.pdbx_strand_id
1 'polypeptide(L)'
;LDPLTFEGSYIAEGKLRNGINIKEYCTYTSVRKDKDIVYGEGKHAIITDDNNILTWIGRGFGRKIDDKQIWRGSGIFTSNIEEFNDIVGIVEAEILDDRLEIKVWEWK
;
A
#
# COMPACT_ATOMS: atom_id res chain seq x y z
N LEU A 1 -5.07 28.13 6.53
CA LEU A 1 -3.83 27.44 6.15
C LEU A 1 -4.25 26.09 5.63
N ASP A 2 -3.93 25.79 4.38
CA ASP A 2 -4.21 24.46 3.82
C ASP A 2 -3.40 23.41 4.58
N PRO A 3 -3.96 22.20 4.79
CA PRO A 3 -3.25 21.16 5.50
C PRO A 3 -2.01 20.75 4.69
N LEU A 4 -0.92 20.44 5.38
CA LEU A 4 0.31 20.02 4.73
C LEU A 4 0.07 18.70 3.97
N THR A 5 0.21 18.75 2.65
CA THR A 5 0.04 17.61 1.75
C THR A 5 1.39 17.10 1.25
N PHE A 6 1.52 15.78 1.13
CA PHE A 6 2.68 15.13 0.51
C PHE A 6 2.22 14.20 -0.59
N GLU A 7 3.01 14.10 -1.65
CA GLU A 7 2.83 13.14 -2.74
C GLU A 7 4.13 12.39 -3.00
N GLY A 8 4.02 11.17 -3.50
CA GLY A 8 5.19 10.36 -3.80
C GLY A 8 4.84 9.05 -4.50
N SER A 9 5.88 8.27 -4.78
CA SER A 9 5.76 6.96 -5.41
C SER A 9 6.84 6.01 -4.92
N TYR A 10 6.57 4.72 -5.01
CA TYR A 10 7.57 3.68 -4.80
C TYR A 10 7.36 2.52 -5.77
N ILE A 11 8.42 1.72 -5.92
CA ILE A 11 8.38 0.42 -6.58
C ILE A 11 8.78 -0.62 -5.54
N ALA A 12 8.04 -1.71 -5.46
CA ALA A 12 8.32 -2.83 -4.57
C ALA A 12 8.26 -4.16 -5.33
N GLU A 13 8.91 -5.17 -4.78
CA GLU A 13 8.85 -6.54 -5.28
C GLU A 13 8.34 -7.44 -4.15
N GLY A 14 7.61 -8.49 -4.50
CA GLY A 14 6.97 -9.35 -3.51
C GLY A 14 6.36 -10.61 -4.10
N LYS A 15 5.43 -11.19 -3.34
CA LYS A 15 4.77 -12.44 -3.71
C LYS A 15 3.30 -12.41 -3.31
N LEU A 16 2.41 -12.83 -4.21
CA LEU A 16 0.99 -13.06 -3.90
C LEU A 16 0.81 -14.29 -2.99
N ARG A 17 -0.38 -14.43 -2.38
CA ARG A 17 -0.68 -15.55 -1.47
C ARG A 17 -0.54 -16.94 -2.12
N ASN A 18 -0.76 -17.03 -3.43
CA ASN A 18 -0.64 -18.25 -4.21
C ASN A 18 0.82 -18.54 -4.65
N GLY A 19 1.74 -17.64 -4.32
CA GLY A 19 3.16 -17.82 -4.59
C GLY A 19 3.66 -17.21 -5.91
N ILE A 20 2.85 -16.46 -6.64
CA ILE A 20 3.30 -15.76 -7.85
C ILE A 20 4.11 -14.51 -7.45
N ASN A 21 5.29 -14.30 -8.05
CA ASN A 21 6.06 -13.09 -7.81
C ASN A 21 5.38 -11.89 -8.46
N ILE A 22 5.58 -10.73 -7.85
CA ILE A 22 5.00 -9.47 -8.30
C ILE A 22 6.01 -8.34 -8.28
N LYS A 23 5.74 -7.37 -9.14
CA LYS A 23 6.26 -6.01 -9.07
C LYS A 23 5.12 -5.04 -8.85
N GLU A 24 5.21 -4.26 -7.79
CA GLU A 24 4.22 -3.26 -7.41
C GLU A 24 4.73 -1.86 -7.72
N TYR A 25 3.84 -1.05 -8.29
CA TYR A 25 4.02 0.37 -8.54
C TYR A 25 2.94 1.11 -7.76
N CYS A 26 3.34 1.97 -6.84
CA CYS A 26 2.41 2.75 -6.05
C CYS A 26 2.65 4.25 -6.25
N THR A 27 1.57 5.00 -6.38
CA THR A 27 1.54 6.45 -6.19
C THR A 27 0.67 6.75 -4.99
N TYR A 28 1.03 7.73 -4.18
CA TYR A 28 0.25 8.07 -2.99
C TYR A 28 0.16 9.57 -2.78
N THR A 29 -0.90 9.95 -2.07
CA THR A 29 -1.06 11.28 -1.47
C THR A 29 -1.29 11.11 0.01
N SER A 30 -0.80 12.06 0.81
CA SER A 30 -1.08 12.09 2.24
C SER A 30 -1.29 13.50 2.76
N VAL A 31 -2.04 13.60 3.84
CA VAL A 31 -2.40 14.85 4.51
C VAL A 31 -2.03 14.72 5.98
N ARG A 32 -1.25 15.68 6.50
CA ARG A 32 -0.94 15.73 7.93
C ARG A 32 -2.20 16.07 8.72
N LYS A 33 -2.61 15.17 9.61
CA LYS A 33 -3.76 15.37 10.50
C LYS A 33 -3.34 16.01 11.82
N ASP A 34 -2.24 15.54 12.39
CA ASP A 34 -1.69 16.00 13.67
C ASP A 34 -0.16 15.90 13.64
N LYS A 35 0.53 16.18 14.76
CA LYS A 35 1.99 16.16 14.88
C LYS A 35 2.58 14.85 14.34
N ASP A 36 2.00 13.72 14.72
CA ASP A 36 2.56 12.40 14.45
C ASP A 36 1.63 11.50 13.60
N ILE A 37 0.48 12.04 13.14
CA ILE A 37 -0.52 11.29 12.36
C ILE A 37 -0.69 11.89 10.97
N VAL A 38 -0.60 11.02 9.96
CA VAL A 38 -0.93 11.33 8.56
C VAL A 38 -2.04 10.42 8.06
N TYR A 39 -2.90 10.93 7.19
CA TYR A 39 -3.87 10.14 6.43
C TYR A 39 -3.39 10.01 5.01
N GLY A 40 -3.55 8.85 4.37
CA GLY A 40 -3.07 8.64 3.01
C GLY A 40 -3.98 7.77 2.18
N GLU A 41 -3.90 8.00 0.87
CA GLU A 41 -4.47 7.15 -0.17
C GLU A 41 -3.33 6.73 -1.11
N GLY A 42 -3.19 5.43 -1.32
CA GLY A 42 -2.29 4.81 -2.28
C GLY A 42 -3.07 4.22 -3.44
N LYS A 43 -2.57 4.40 -4.66
CA LYS A 43 -3.06 3.76 -5.89
C LYS A 43 -1.96 2.85 -6.39
N HIS A 44 -2.29 1.56 -6.47
CA HIS A 44 -1.31 0.52 -6.68
C HIS A 44 -1.64 -0.24 -7.97
N ALA A 45 -0.60 -0.50 -8.76
CA ALA A 45 -0.62 -1.44 -9.88
C ALA A 45 0.39 -2.54 -9.58
N ILE A 46 -0.07 -3.78 -9.59
CA ILE A 46 0.70 -4.98 -9.26
C ILE A 46 0.73 -5.83 -10.52
N ILE A 47 1.93 -6.07 -11.03
CA ILE A 47 2.18 -6.86 -12.24
C ILE A 47 2.85 -8.15 -11.81
N THR A 48 2.28 -9.29 -12.19
CA THR A 48 2.85 -10.61 -11.96
C THR A 48 3.82 -11.00 -13.08
N ASP A 49 4.67 -12.01 -12.83
CA ASP A 49 5.58 -12.56 -13.84
C ASP A 49 4.85 -13.11 -15.09
N ASP A 50 3.59 -13.53 -14.94
CA ASP A 50 2.73 -14.00 -16.04
C ASP A 50 1.89 -12.88 -16.69
N ASN A 51 2.23 -11.61 -16.42
CA ASN A 51 1.61 -10.40 -16.96
C ASN A 51 0.12 -10.21 -16.58
N ASN A 52 -0.34 -10.85 -15.52
CA ASN A 52 -1.59 -10.48 -14.88
C ASN A 52 -1.44 -9.16 -14.13
N ILE A 53 -2.56 -8.45 -14.01
CA ILE A 53 -2.60 -7.12 -13.42
C ILE A 53 -3.63 -7.12 -12.29
N LEU A 54 -3.17 -6.73 -11.12
CA LEU A 54 -4.02 -6.40 -9.98
C LEU A 54 -3.87 -4.91 -9.69
N THR A 55 -4.96 -4.28 -9.32
CA THR A 55 -4.97 -2.90 -8.84
C THR A 55 -5.68 -2.84 -7.51
N TRP A 56 -5.27 -1.93 -6.64
CA TRP A 56 -6.05 -1.62 -5.45
C TRP A 56 -5.84 -0.17 -5.03
N ILE A 57 -6.88 0.40 -4.42
CA ILE A 57 -6.82 1.73 -3.80
C ILE A 57 -6.81 1.52 -2.29
N GLY A 58 -5.64 1.69 -1.69
CA GLY A 58 -5.44 1.59 -0.25
C GLY A 58 -5.70 2.93 0.43
N ARG A 59 -6.38 2.93 1.57
CA ARG A 59 -6.51 4.09 2.46
C ARG A 59 -6.05 3.73 3.86
N GLY A 60 -5.35 4.64 4.51
CA GLY A 60 -4.77 4.34 5.80
C GLY A 60 -4.25 5.53 6.58
N PHE A 61 -3.67 5.18 7.73
CA PHE A 61 -3.12 6.08 8.72
C PHE A 61 -1.66 5.76 8.91
N GLY A 62 -0.79 6.76 8.77
CA GLY A 62 0.62 6.67 9.11
C GLY A 62 0.87 7.29 10.47
N ARG A 63 1.73 6.65 11.27
CA ARG A 63 2.27 7.20 12.51
C ARG A 63 3.79 7.18 12.48
N LYS A 64 4.42 8.28 12.89
CA LYS A 64 5.85 8.29 13.16
C LYS A 64 6.11 7.72 14.55
N ILE A 65 6.96 6.71 14.65
CA ILE A 65 7.40 6.09 15.89
C ILE A 65 8.92 5.98 15.80
N ASP A 66 9.64 6.71 16.65
CA ASP A 66 11.10 6.84 16.59
C ASP A 66 11.57 7.23 15.17
N ASP A 67 12.43 6.42 14.57
CA ASP A 67 13.00 6.60 13.24
C ASP A 67 12.21 5.87 12.14
N LYS A 68 11.02 5.33 12.43
CA LYS A 68 10.18 4.64 11.45
C LYS A 68 8.81 5.28 11.27
N GLN A 69 8.25 5.12 10.07
CA GLN A 69 6.87 5.43 9.78
C GLN A 69 6.07 4.15 9.60
N ILE A 70 5.06 3.97 10.44
CA ILE A 70 4.20 2.79 10.45
C ILE A 70 2.85 3.17 9.84
N TRP A 71 2.45 2.47 8.77
CA TRP A 71 1.17 2.63 8.12
C TRP A 71 0.25 1.44 8.38
N ARG A 72 -1.01 1.73 8.69
CA ARG A 72 -2.08 0.72 8.75
C ARG A 72 -3.24 1.19 7.89
N GLY A 73 -3.78 0.30 7.07
CA GLY A 73 -4.85 0.66 6.15
C GLY A 73 -5.57 -0.54 5.57
N SER A 74 -6.43 -0.26 4.60
CA SER A 74 -7.15 -1.28 3.84
C SER A 74 -7.47 -0.81 2.42
N GLY A 75 -7.69 -1.75 1.52
CA GLY A 75 -8.14 -1.47 0.15
C GLY A 75 -8.84 -2.67 -0.46
N ILE A 76 -9.52 -2.46 -1.59
CA ILE A 76 -10.19 -3.52 -2.36
C ILE A 76 -9.38 -3.79 -3.61
N PHE A 77 -9.12 -5.07 -3.89
CA PHE A 77 -8.44 -5.52 -5.09
C PHE A 77 -9.40 -5.65 -6.27
N THR A 78 -8.94 -5.20 -7.43
CA THR A 78 -9.54 -5.46 -8.74
C THR A 78 -8.49 -6.13 -9.61
N SER A 79 -8.82 -7.28 -10.18
CA SER A 79 -7.84 -8.16 -10.81
C SER A 79 -8.44 -8.91 -12.00
N ASN A 80 -7.61 -9.24 -12.99
CA ASN A 80 -7.97 -10.20 -14.04
C ASN A 80 -7.78 -11.67 -13.59
N ILE A 81 -7.20 -11.90 -12.42
CA ILE A 81 -7.14 -13.19 -11.74
C ILE A 81 -8.34 -13.28 -10.79
N GLU A 82 -9.29 -14.16 -11.11
CA GLU A 82 -10.59 -14.29 -10.42
C GLU A 82 -10.46 -14.40 -8.90
N GLU A 83 -9.50 -15.19 -8.42
CA GLU A 83 -9.31 -15.41 -6.99
C GLU A 83 -8.87 -14.15 -6.21
N PHE A 84 -8.43 -13.09 -6.87
CA PHE A 84 -8.03 -11.82 -6.26
C PHE A 84 -9.02 -10.69 -6.48
N ASN A 85 -10.13 -10.94 -7.17
CA ASN A 85 -11.12 -9.89 -7.41
C ASN A 85 -12.03 -9.70 -6.19
N ASP A 86 -12.39 -8.45 -5.91
CA ASP A 86 -13.32 -8.05 -4.84
C ASP A 86 -12.86 -8.44 -3.41
N ILE A 87 -11.57 -8.75 -3.23
CA ILE A 87 -10.98 -9.02 -1.93
C ILE A 87 -10.63 -7.71 -1.21
N VAL A 88 -10.97 -7.63 0.07
CA VAL A 88 -10.46 -6.60 0.97
C VAL A 88 -9.09 -7.03 1.50
N GLY A 89 -8.07 -6.22 1.25
CA GLY A 89 -6.75 -6.33 1.88
C GLY A 89 -6.62 -5.41 3.08
N ILE A 90 -6.12 -5.93 4.20
CA ILE A 90 -5.61 -5.14 5.33
C ILE A 90 -4.10 -5.02 5.17
N VAL A 91 -3.56 -3.81 5.31
CA VAL A 91 -2.14 -3.53 5.10
C VAL A 91 -1.45 -3.00 6.33
N GLU A 92 -0.23 -3.50 6.50
CA GLU A 92 0.80 -2.97 7.38
C GLU A 92 2.01 -2.63 6.52
N ALA A 93 2.43 -1.37 6.55
CA ALA A 93 3.72 -0.99 5.98
C ALA A 93 4.61 -0.34 7.04
N GLU A 94 5.89 -0.67 6.99
CA GLU A 94 6.93 -0.01 7.77
C GLU A 94 7.94 0.64 6.81
N ILE A 95 8.18 1.93 7.01
CA ILE A 95 9.11 2.73 6.22
C ILE A 95 10.26 3.15 7.14
N LEU A 96 11.47 2.78 6.75
CA LEU A 96 12.74 3.31 7.26
C LEU A 96 13.39 4.18 6.16
N ASP A 97 14.47 4.85 6.48
CA ASP A 97 15.15 5.78 5.56
C ASP A 97 15.55 5.15 4.22
N ASP A 98 15.89 3.85 4.20
CA ASP A 98 16.40 3.13 3.03
C ASP A 98 15.51 1.95 2.59
N ARG A 99 14.43 1.67 3.31
CA ARG A 99 13.65 0.43 3.14
C ARG A 99 12.16 0.61 3.40
N LEU A 100 11.37 -0.06 2.58
CA LEU A 100 9.92 -0.22 2.72
C LEU A 100 9.60 -1.71 2.84
N GLU A 101 8.91 -2.09 3.92
CA GLU A 101 8.34 -3.43 4.08
C GLU A 101 6.83 -3.34 4.10
N ILE A 102 6.14 -4.15 3.29
CA ILE A 102 4.69 -4.19 3.18
C ILE A 102 4.19 -5.61 3.40
N LYS A 103 3.16 -5.76 4.23
CA LYS A 103 2.39 -6.98 4.38
C LYS A 103 0.92 -6.68 4.15
N VAL A 104 0.28 -7.52 3.35
CA VAL A 104 -1.15 -7.44 3.07
C VAL A 104 -1.79 -8.77 3.42
N TRP A 105 -2.87 -8.73 4.19
CA TRP A 105 -3.69 -9.89 4.54
C TRP A 105 -5.08 -9.75 3.94
N GLU A 106 -5.59 -10.84 3.40
CA GLU A 106 -6.98 -10.96 3.00
C GLU A 106 -7.88 -10.92 4.24
N TRP A 107 -8.86 -10.02 4.22
CA TRP A 107 -9.91 -9.94 5.24
C TRP A 107 -11.07 -10.86 4.87
N LYS A 108 -11.55 -11.65 5.84
CA LYS A 108 -12.66 -12.60 5.69
C LYS A 108 -13.73 -12.35 6.74
#